data_AF-A0A7V4P8H3-F1
#
_entry.id   AF-A0A7V4P8H3-F1
#
_cell.length_a   1.000
_cell.length_b   1.000
_cell.length_c   1.000
_cell.angle_alpha   90.00
_cell.angle_beta   90.00
_cell.angle_gamma   90.00
#
_symmetry.space_group_name_H-M   'P 1'
#
loop_
_entity.id
_entity.type
_entity.pdbx_description
1 polymer ?
#
loop_
_entity_poly.entity_id
_entity_poly.type
_entity_poly.pdbx_seq_one_letter_code
_entity_poly.pdbx_strand_id
1 'polypeptide(L)'
;MQYIGTLHRLIFSGTIVILSVASGSAGFLPLDDLSPPKFDVLSRDIFSETHEYCLALALYFEGGSTGESEEGQRHIARVVVERAKANKRKWGGPDLCDVVFYRRGGVCQFSFACLPSARRTPRGGAAWNRSLAIARDELAGRSSVTERSIRYYMNAALTPDRNACRFRREFVPVVQAGRHEFFREPTGSERAEIAKGEYAECRRHAKAAKAKTGKAKAGSRPKRHLAATRKTARTMRQAGR
;
A
#
# COMPACT_ATOMS: atom_id res chain seq x y z
N MET A 1 36.81 -51.55 -62.44
CA MET A 1 36.77 -51.47 -63.91
C MET A 1 36.08 -50.17 -64.29
N GLN A 2 36.75 -49.35 -65.09
CA GLN A 2 36.27 -48.07 -65.64
C GLN A 2 34.99 -48.26 -66.48
N TYR A 3 34.13 -47.24 -66.61
CA TYR A 3 34.16 -46.29 -67.75
C TYR A 3 32.86 -45.45 -67.93
N ILE A 4 33.05 -44.16 -68.26
CA ILE A 4 32.26 -43.25 -69.15
C ILE A 4 30.89 -42.78 -68.61
N GLY A 5 30.63 -41.49 -68.39
CA GLY A 5 30.38 -40.42 -69.40
C GLY A 5 28.91 -40.54 -69.89
N THR A 6 28.06 -39.51 -70.03
CA THR A 6 28.24 -38.16 -70.58
C THR A 6 26.89 -37.39 -70.44
N LEU A 7 26.96 -36.10 -70.13
CA LEU A 7 26.14 -34.96 -70.61
C LEU A 7 24.82 -35.25 -71.39
N HIS A 8 23.68 -34.65 -70.98
CA HIS A 8 23.02 -33.50 -71.67
C HIS A 8 21.55 -33.22 -71.25
N ARG A 9 21.25 -31.91 -71.12
CA ARG A 9 20.04 -31.14 -71.52
C ARG A 9 18.72 -31.42 -70.79
N LEU A 10 18.30 -30.50 -69.92
CA LEU A 10 17.33 -29.40 -70.16
C LEU A 10 15.89 -29.89 -70.40
N ILE A 11 14.97 -29.54 -69.51
CA ILE A 11 13.67 -28.90 -69.83
C ILE A 11 13.20 -28.17 -68.55
N PHE A 12 13.12 -26.85 -68.64
CA PHE A 12 12.35 -26.01 -67.73
C PHE A 12 10.87 -26.27 -68.00
N SER A 13 10.12 -26.72 -66.99
CA SER A 13 8.66 -26.65 -67.01
C SER A 13 8.22 -25.84 -65.80
N GLY A 14 8.05 -24.53 -66.02
CA GLY A 14 7.56 -23.59 -65.01
C GLY A 14 6.08 -23.85 -64.74
N THR A 15 5.77 -24.38 -63.56
CA THR A 15 4.42 -24.33 -63.00
C THR A 15 4.23 -22.99 -62.30
N ILE A 16 3.53 -22.08 -62.97
CA ILE A 16 2.99 -20.85 -62.39
C ILE A 16 1.86 -21.27 -61.43
N VAL A 17 2.12 -21.18 -60.13
CA VAL A 17 1.07 -21.32 -59.10
C VAL A 17 0.38 -19.97 -58.99
N ILE A 18 -0.82 -19.87 -59.60
CA ILE A 18 -1.71 -18.73 -59.41
C ILE A 18 -2.35 -18.88 -58.04
N LEU A 19 -1.83 -18.14 -57.05
CA LEU A 19 -2.48 -18.02 -55.74
C LEU A 19 -3.68 -17.08 -55.90
N SER A 20 -4.89 -17.63 -55.94
CA SER A 20 -6.13 -16.86 -55.88
C SER A 20 -6.21 -16.12 -54.55
N VAL A 21 -6.15 -14.79 -54.59
CA VAL A 21 -6.36 -13.94 -53.42
C VAL A 21 -7.86 -13.93 -53.13
N ALA A 22 -8.29 -14.71 -52.14
CA ALA A 22 -9.65 -14.59 -51.62
C ALA A 22 -9.74 -13.27 -50.84
N SER A 23 -10.56 -12.33 -51.32
CA SER A 23 -10.94 -11.12 -50.61
C SER A 23 -11.73 -11.50 -49.36
N GLY A 24 -11.03 -11.74 -48.25
CA GLY A 24 -11.60 -11.78 -46.93
C GLY A 24 -11.94 -10.35 -46.50
N SER A 25 -13.23 -10.05 -46.37
CA SER A 25 -13.68 -8.83 -45.70
C SER A 25 -13.10 -8.83 -44.28
N ALA A 26 -12.12 -7.97 -44.04
CA ALA A 26 -11.60 -7.71 -42.71
C ALA A 26 -12.72 -7.02 -41.91
N GLY A 27 -13.51 -7.83 -41.20
CA GLY A 27 -14.37 -7.35 -40.14
C GLY A 27 -13.48 -6.70 -39.09
N PHE A 28 -13.54 -5.37 -39.02
CA PHE A 28 -12.95 -4.59 -37.94
C PHE A 28 -13.62 -5.05 -36.64
N LEU A 29 -12.95 -5.91 -35.87
CA LEU A 29 -13.29 -6.09 -34.47
C LEU A 29 -12.89 -4.80 -33.75
N PRO A 30 -13.81 -4.11 -33.05
CA PRO A 30 -13.42 -2.97 -32.24
C PRO A 30 -12.49 -3.47 -31.14
N LEU A 31 -11.26 -2.97 -31.14
CA LEU A 31 -10.28 -3.10 -30.06
C LEU A 31 -10.70 -2.22 -28.87
N ASP A 32 -11.97 -2.25 -28.50
CA ASP A 32 -12.54 -1.53 -27.37
C ASP A 32 -12.94 -2.55 -26.30
N ASP A 33 -11.93 -3.05 -25.59
CA ASP A 33 -11.91 -3.06 -24.12
C ASP A 33 -10.72 -3.89 -23.62
N LEU A 34 -9.51 -3.43 -23.96
CA LEU A 34 -8.38 -3.64 -23.09
C LEU A 34 -8.12 -2.32 -22.38
N SER A 35 -9.11 -1.79 -21.66
CA SER A 35 -8.80 -0.79 -20.65
C SER A 35 -7.94 -1.50 -19.60
N PRO A 36 -6.61 -1.23 -19.51
CA PRO A 36 -5.87 -1.72 -18.36
C PRO A 36 -6.59 -1.19 -17.11
N PRO A 37 -6.66 -1.98 -16.01
CA PRO A 37 -7.19 -1.46 -14.76
C PRO A 37 -6.49 -0.12 -14.50
N LYS A 38 -7.28 0.92 -14.22
CA LYS A 38 -6.81 2.27 -13.87
C LYS A 38 -6.06 2.23 -12.54
N PHE A 39 -4.93 1.54 -12.51
CA PHE A 39 -3.85 1.83 -11.62
C PHE A 39 -3.22 3.07 -12.21
N ASP A 40 -3.38 4.17 -11.48
CA ASP A 40 -2.63 5.39 -11.68
C ASP A 40 -1.17 5.07 -11.34
N VAL A 41 -0.50 4.35 -12.26
CA VAL A 41 0.93 4.08 -12.21
C VAL A 41 1.59 5.39 -12.62
N LEU A 42 1.68 6.31 -11.65
CA LEU A 42 2.66 7.40 -11.71
C LEU A 42 3.97 6.77 -12.16
N SER A 43 4.59 7.32 -13.21
CA SER A 43 5.84 6.82 -13.78
C SER A 43 6.90 6.69 -12.68
N ARG A 44 7.00 5.47 -12.19
CA ARG A 44 8.11 4.98 -11.41
C ARG A 44 8.88 4.16 -12.41
N ASP A 45 10.16 4.40 -12.54
CA ASP A 45 11.01 3.52 -13.33
C ASP A 45 11.32 2.26 -12.49
N ILE A 46 10.27 1.53 -12.11
CA ILE A 46 10.36 0.33 -11.24
C ILE A 46 11.30 -0.69 -11.87
N PHE A 47 11.39 -0.70 -13.20
CA PHE A 47 12.29 -1.58 -13.94
C PHE A 47 13.77 -1.17 -13.85
N SER A 48 14.10 0.10 -13.58
CA SER A 48 15.48 0.52 -13.35
C SER A 48 15.91 0.46 -11.88
N GLU A 49 14.95 0.33 -10.96
CA GLU A 49 15.22 0.22 -9.53
C GLU A 49 15.48 -1.24 -9.12
N THR A 50 16.59 -1.48 -8.41
CA THR A 50 16.89 -2.80 -7.88
C THR A 50 16.05 -3.11 -6.63
N HIS A 51 15.82 -4.39 -6.32
CA HIS A 51 15.19 -4.80 -5.06
C HIS A 51 15.89 -4.23 -3.83
N GLU A 52 17.21 -4.12 -3.87
CA GLU A 52 18.02 -3.46 -2.83
C GLU A 52 17.61 -1.99 -2.68
N TYR A 53 17.51 -1.26 -3.78
CA TYR A 53 17.14 0.15 -3.78
C TYR A 53 15.74 0.38 -3.20
N CYS A 54 14.74 -0.37 -3.69
CA CYS A 54 13.37 -0.26 -3.20
C CYS A 54 13.25 -0.59 -1.71
N LEU A 55 13.92 -1.66 -1.26
CA LEU A 55 13.96 -2.01 0.16
C LEU A 55 14.64 -0.92 0.99
N ALA A 56 15.77 -0.38 0.53
CA ALA A 56 16.47 0.70 1.20
C ALA A 56 15.64 1.99 1.26
N LEU A 57 14.84 2.32 0.24
CA LEU A 57 13.90 3.45 0.28
C LEU A 57 12.87 3.28 1.40
N ALA A 58 12.25 2.11 1.51
CA ALA A 58 11.31 1.82 2.60
C ALA A 58 11.97 1.99 3.97
N LEU A 59 13.18 1.46 4.15
CA LEU A 59 13.94 1.59 5.39
C LEU A 59 14.28 3.04 5.71
N TYR A 60 14.73 3.80 4.72
CA TYR A 60 15.11 5.20 4.88
C TYR A 60 13.91 6.07 5.28
N PHE A 61 12.77 5.92 4.61
CA PHE A 61 11.61 6.78 4.89
C PHE A 61 10.79 6.35 6.11
N GLU A 62 10.76 5.07 6.46
CA GLU A 62 10.03 4.60 7.64
C GLU A 62 10.86 4.70 8.92
N GLY A 63 12.15 4.34 8.84
CA GLY A 63 13.01 4.23 10.01
C GLY A 63 14.23 5.15 10.00
N GLY A 64 14.99 5.16 8.91
CA GLY A 64 16.28 5.85 8.84
C GLY A 64 16.18 7.37 9.02
N SER A 65 15.14 7.99 8.49
CA SER A 65 14.90 9.44 8.57
C SER A 65 14.14 9.87 9.84
N THR A 66 13.68 8.92 10.66
CA THR A 66 12.84 9.17 11.84
C THR A 66 13.50 8.76 13.16
N GLY A 67 14.78 8.37 13.12
CA GLY A 67 15.57 7.98 14.30
C GLY A 67 15.25 6.58 14.81
N GLU A 68 14.76 5.68 13.94
CA GLU A 68 14.52 4.28 14.29
C GLU A 68 15.84 3.54 14.56
N SER A 69 15.82 2.65 15.54
CA SER A 69 16.95 1.79 15.86
C SER A 69 17.33 0.88 14.68
N GLU A 70 18.57 0.39 14.64
CA GLU A 70 18.96 -0.59 13.63
C GLU A 70 18.12 -1.87 13.72
N GLU A 71 17.83 -2.33 14.94
CA GLU A 71 16.95 -3.47 15.19
C GLU A 71 15.55 -3.25 14.57
N GLY A 72 14.95 -2.08 14.80
CA GLY A 72 13.66 -1.72 14.21
C GLY A 72 13.71 -1.66 12.69
N GLN A 73 14.78 -1.12 12.10
CA GLN A 73 14.97 -1.10 10.65
C GLN A 73 15.10 -2.53 10.08
N ARG A 74 15.83 -3.44 10.75
CA ARG A 74 15.91 -4.85 10.32
C ARG A 74 14.54 -5.53 10.37
N HIS A 75 13.70 -5.24 11.36
CA HIS A 75 12.32 -5.76 11.40
C HIS A 75 11.42 -5.17 10.30
N ILE A 76 11.58 -3.89 9.95
CA ILE A 76 10.89 -3.30 8.79
C ILE A 76 11.33 -3.99 7.50
N ALA A 77 12.63 -4.27 7.33
CA ALA A 77 13.16 -4.97 6.18
C ALA A 77 12.52 -6.36 6.04
N ARG A 78 12.50 -7.12 7.13
CA ARG A 78 11.85 -8.43 7.20
C ARG A 78 10.37 -8.33 6.85
N VAL A 79 9.62 -7.33 7.32
CA VAL A 79 8.21 -7.13 6.95
C VAL A 79 8.03 -6.96 5.43
N VAL A 80 8.86 -6.15 4.77
CA VAL A 80 8.78 -5.94 3.31
C VAL A 80 9.02 -7.26 2.59
N VAL A 81 10.07 -8.00 2.97
CA VAL A 81 10.41 -9.29 2.37
C VAL A 81 9.33 -10.35 2.61
N GLU A 82 8.76 -10.44 3.81
CA GLU A 82 7.70 -11.42 4.11
C GLU A 82 6.33 -11.04 3.53
N ARG A 83 6.13 -9.78 3.12
CA ARG A 83 5.00 -9.34 2.29
C ARG A 83 5.19 -9.78 0.84
N ALA A 84 6.38 -9.57 0.26
CA ALA A 84 6.73 -10.02 -1.09
C ALA A 84 6.63 -11.55 -1.20
N LYS A 85 7.27 -12.29 -0.28
CA LYS A 85 7.20 -13.76 -0.23
C LYS A 85 5.78 -14.30 -0.08
N ALA A 86 4.87 -13.55 0.56
CA ALA A 86 3.48 -13.97 0.66
C ALA A 86 2.74 -13.93 -0.69
N ASN A 87 3.26 -13.17 -1.67
CA ASN A 87 2.71 -13.03 -3.02
C ASN A 87 1.19 -12.79 -3.03
N LYS A 88 0.73 -11.85 -2.18
CA LYS A 88 -0.69 -11.49 -2.10
C LYS A 88 -0.91 -10.15 -2.75
N ARG A 89 -1.97 -10.05 -3.57
CA ARG A 89 -2.41 -8.78 -4.17
C ARG A 89 -2.59 -7.65 -3.17
N LYS A 90 -3.00 -7.93 -1.92
CA LYS A 90 -3.14 -6.92 -0.86
C LYS A 90 -1.81 -6.22 -0.50
N TRP A 91 -0.68 -6.79 -0.90
CA TRP A 91 0.66 -6.31 -0.62
C TRP A 91 1.45 -5.85 -1.84
N GLY A 92 0.93 -5.98 -3.06
CA GLY A 92 1.64 -5.60 -4.28
C GLY A 92 2.04 -6.77 -5.17
N GLY A 93 2.37 -7.93 -4.60
CA GLY A 93 2.78 -9.11 -5.37
C GLY A 93 4.07 -9.73 -4.84
N PRO A 94 4.81 -10.48 -5.68
CA PRO A 94 6.07 -11.11 -5.30
C PRO A 94 7.29 -10.17 -5.43
N ASP A 95 7.15 -9.07 -6.16
CA ASP A 95 8.22 -8.10 -6.38
C ASP A 95 8.35 -7.11 -5.20
N LEU A 96 9.57 -6.83 -4.77
CA LEU A 96 9.83 -5.94 -3.62
C LEU A 96 9.50 -4.49 -3.92
N CYS A 97 9.77 -4.01 -5.13
CA CYS A 97 9.42 -2.66 -5.53
C CYS A 97 7.90 -2.52 -5.59
N ASP A 98 7.18 -3.51 -6.12
CA ASP A 98 5.72 -3.53 -6.10
C ASP A 98 5.17 -3.41 -4.67
N VAL A 99 5.77 -4.11 -3.69
CA VAL A 99 5.38 -4.00 -2.28
C VAL A 99 5.61 -2.61 -1.71
N VAL A 100 6.79 -2.03 -1.93
CA VAL A 100 7.19 -0.73 -1.41
C VAL A 100 6.32 0.39 -1.97
N PHE A 101 5.96 0.26 -3.24
CA PHE A 101 5.26 1.28 -3.99
C PHE A 101 3.76 1.00 -4.14
N TYR A 102 3.26 -0.06 -3.52
CA TYR A 102 1.88 -0.47 -3.57
C TYR A 102 0.93 0.63 -3.06
N ARG A 103 -0.15 0.86 -3.83
CA ARG A 103 -1.22 1.81 -3.52
C ARG A 103 -2.57 1.16 -3.83
N ARG A 104 -3.53 1.29 -2.92
CA ARG A 104 -4.92 0.86 -3.13
C ARG A 104 -5.89 1.84 -2.50
N GLY A 105 -6.88 2.28 -3.27
CA GLY A 105 -7.97 3.13 -2.76
C GLY A 105 -7.48 4.44 -2.11
N GLY A 106 -6.44 5.06 -2.67
CA GLY A 106 -5.85 6.28 -2.13
C GLY A 106 -4.91 6.08 -0.93
N VAL A 107 -4.73 4.86 -0.45
CA VAL A 107 -3.80 4.54 0.64
C VAL A 107 -2.54 3.89 0.07
N CYS A 108 -1.37 4.37 0.50
CA CYS A 108 -0.08 3.76 0.17
C CYS A 108 0.39 2.82 1.28
N GLN A 109 1.09 1.76 0.90
CA GLN A 109 1.69 0.81 1.83
C GLN A 109 2.76 1.47 2.71
N PHE A 110 3.54 2.36 2.10
CA PHE A 110 4.54 3.23 2.70
C PHE A 110 4.19 4.67 2.40
N SER A 111 4.27 5.56 3.40
CA SER A 111 3.74 6.92 3.27
C SER A 111 4.44 7.73 2.17
N PHE A 112 5.77 7.56 2.04
CA PHE A 112 6.57 8.25 1.01
C PHE A 112 6.18 7.85 -0.42
N ALA A 113 5.64 6.64 -0.62
CA ALA A 113 5.20 6.18 -1.95
C ALA A 113 4.02 7.00 -2.50
N CYS A 114 3.29 7.70 -1.63
CA CYS A 114 2.22 8.64 -1.98
C CYS A 114 2.72 10.07 -2.26
N LEU A 115 3.98 10.39 -1.95
CA LEU A 115 4.56 11.69 -2.28
C LEU A 115 4.80 11.81 -3.79
N PRO A 116 4.86 13.03 -4.37
CA PRO A 116 5.37 13.25 -5.72
C PRO A 116 6.78 12.64 -5.90
N SER A 117 7.11 12.15 -7.10
CA SER A 117 8.39 11.49 -7.41
C SER A 117 9.61 12.33 -6.98
N ALA A 118 9.60 13.63 -7.24
CA ALA A 118 10.65 14.57 -6.83
C ALA A 118 10.92 14.63 -5.31
N ARG A 119 9.99 14.12 -4.47
CA ARG A 119 10.12 14.07 -3.01
C ARG A 119 10.40 12.66 -2.48
N ARG A 120 10.66 11.69 -3.35
CA ARG A 120 11.02 10.31 -2.99
C ARG A 120 12.52 10.06 -2.99
N THR A 121 13.33 11.07 -3.32
CA THR A 121 14.80 10.93 -3.37
C THR A 121 15.39 10.97 -1.95
N PRO A 122 16.17 9.97 -1.54
CA PRO A 122 16.89 10.00 -0.27
C PRO A 122 17.98 11.08 -0.31
N ARG A 123 18.25 11.74 0.82
CA ARG A 123 19.26 12.83 0.90
C ARG A 123 20.70 12.31 0.94
N GLY A 124 20.91 11.00 0.85
CA GLY A 124 22.21 10.36 1.07
C GLY A 124 22.62 10.34 2.55
N GLY A 125 23.93 10.25 2.80
CA GLY A 125 24.52 10.30 4.14
C GLY A 125 24.37 9.00 4.95
N ALA A 126 24.67 9.08 6.25
CA ALA A 126 24.75 7.91 7.12
C ALA A 126 23.45 7.11 7.22
N ALA A 127 22.29 7.79 7.25
CA ALA A 127 20.99 7.14 7.31
C ALA A 127 20.68 6.34 6.03
N TRP A 128 21.02 6.89 4.86
CA TRP A 128 20.85 6.20 3.58
C TRP A 128 21.81 5.02 3.46
N ASN A 129 23.09 5.21 3.80
CA ASN A 129 24.10 4.15 3.78
C ASN A 129 23.73 2.99 4.71
N ARG A 130 23.20 3.29 5.90
CA ARG A 130 22.67 2.27 6.82
C ARG A 130 21.50 1.52 6.22
N SER A 131 20.56 2.22 5.58
CA SER A 131 19.39 1.61 4.94
C SER A 131 19.81 0.65 3.81
N LEU A 132 20.80 1.04 3.00
CA LEU A 132 21.40 0.18 1.97
C LEU A 132 22.08 -1.06 2.57
N ALA A 133 22.87 -0.89 3.63
CA ALA A 133 23.55 -2.01 4.29
C ALA A 133 22.55 -3.03 4.85
N ILE A 134 21.51 -2.56 5.54
CA ILE A 134 20.46 -3.42 6.08
C ILE A 134 19.69 -4.12 4.96
N ALA A 135 19.36 -3.41 3.88
CA ALA A 135 18.69 -4.00 2.72
C ALA A 135 19.52 -5.13 2.11
N ARG A 136 20.82 -4.92 1.91
CA ARG A 136 21.75 -5.94 1.41
C ARG A 136 21.82 -7.17 2.32
N ASP A 137 21.88 -6.95 3.63
CA ASP A 137 21.91 -8.06 4.59
C ASP A 137 20.63 -8.89 4.57
N GLU A 138 19.46 -8.24 4.53
CA GLU A 138 18.18 -8.94 4.46
C GLU A 138 18.04 -9.74 3.16
N LEU A 139 18.40 -9.15 2.01
CA LEU A 139 18.33 -9.83 0.71
C LEU A 139 19.32 -10.99 0.60
N ALA A 140 20.48 -10.88 1.25
CA ALA A 140 21.48 -11.96 1.31
C ALA A 140 21.20 -13.00 2.40
N GLY A 141 20.10 -12.87 3.16
CA GLY A 141 19.77 -13.79 4.25
C GLY A 141 20.68 -13.69 5.48
N ARG A 142 21.42 -12.60 5.64
CA ARG A 142 22.32 -12.32 6.78
C ARG A 142 21.64 -11.54 7.92
N SER A 143 20.35 -11.26 7.80
CA SER A 143 19.59 -10.56 8.84
C SER A 143 19.38 -11.44 10.07
N SER A 144 19.49 -10.83 11.25
CA SER A 144 19.26 -11.49 12.54
C SER A 144 17.78 -11.73 12.85
N VAL A 145 16.87 -11.03 12.17
CA VAL A 145 15.42 -11.16 12.36
C VAL A 145 14.95 -12.37 11.57
N THR A 146 14.28 -13.35 12.18
CA THR A 146 13.91 -14.62 11.52
C THR A 146 12.41 -14.84 11.39
N GLU A 147 11.60 -13.90 11.86
CA GLU A 147 10.15 -14.00 12.00
C GLU A 147 9.42 -13.99 10.65
N ARG A 148 9.17 -15.16 10.08
CA ARG A 148 8.54 -15.33 8.74
C ARG A 148 7.06 -14.92 8.65
N SER A 149 6.41 -14.68 9.80
CA SER A 149 4.99 -14.32 9.87
C SER A 149 4.75 -12.82 10.03
N ILE A 150 5.81 -12.03 10.22
CA ILE A 150 5.74 -10.60 10.49
C ILE A 150 5.34 -9.85 9.21
N ARG A 151 4.23 -9.13 9.24
CA ARG A 151 3.71 -8.41 8.05
C ARG A 151 3.10 -7.05 8.37
N TYR A 152 3.04 -6.70 9.65
CA TYR A 152 2.34 -5.54 10.16
C TYR A 152 3.21 -4.88 11.22
N TYR A 153 3.16 -3.56 11.28
CA TYR A 153 3.78 -2.80 12.34
C TYR A 153 3.02 -1.49 12.55
N MET A 154 3.17 -0.90 13.72
CA MET A 154 2.70 0.44 14.02
C MET A 154 3.66 1.15 14.97
N ASN A 155 3.74 2.47 14.87
CA ASN A 155 4.35 3.29 15.90
C ASN A 155 3.24 3.67 16.89
N ALA A 156 3.19 3.02 18.05
CA ALA A 156 2.09 3.21 19.01
C ALA A 156 1.97 4.66 19.52
N ALA A 157 3.07 5.42 19.56
CA ALA A 157 3.08 6.81 19.97
C ALA A 157 2.46 7.76 18.92
N LEU A 158 2.53 7.40 17.64
CA LEU A 158 2.02 8.22 16.52
C LEU A 158 0.69 7.70 15.94
N THR A 159 0.30 6.48 16.31
CA THR A 159 -0.90 5.83 15.77
C THR A 159 -2.16 6.33 16.50
N PRO A 160 -3.18 6.86 15.78
CA PRO A 160 -4.43 7.26 16.42
C PRO A 160 -5.11 6.08 17.13
N ASP A 161 -5.75 6.33 18.28
CA ASP A 161 -6.38 5.28 19.11
C ASP A 161 -7.35 4.38 18.32
N ARG A 162 -8.05 4.92 17.31
CA ARG A 162 -8.90 4.11 16.41
C ARG A 162 -8.11 3.01 15.69
N ASN A 163 -6.96 3.38 15.13
CA ASN A 163 -6.11 2.45 14.38
C ASN A 163 -5.35 1.52 15.33
N ALA A 164 -4.88 2.04 16.46
CA ALA A 164 -4.20 1.22 17.47
C ALA A 164 -5.17 0.17 18.04
N CYS A 165 -6.39 0.55 18.39
CA CYS A 165 -7.45 -0.39 18.79
C CYS A 165 -7.71 -1.45 17.71
N ARG A 166 -7.78 -1.06 16.43
CA ARG A 166 -7.92 -2.02 15.32
C ARG A 166 -6.78 -3.04 15.31
N PHE A 167 -5.53 -2.57 15.38
CA PHE A 167 -4.36 -3.45 15.43
C PHE A 167 -4.45 -4.46 16.57
N ARG A 168 -4.76 -3.99 17.79
CA ARG A 168 -4.93 -4.84 18.97
C ARG A 168 -6.02 -5.88 18.82
N ARG A 169 -7.06 -5.64 18.01
CA ARG A 169 -8.19 -6.57 17.78
C ARG A 169 -8.05 -7.45 16.53
N GLU A 170 -7.03 -7.22 15.70
CA GLU A 170 -6.86 -7.94 14.42
C GLU A 170 -5.56 -8.73 14.32
N PHE A 171 -4.52 -8.36 15.07
CA PHE A 171 -3.18 -8.91 14.93
C PHE A 171 -2.57 -9.33 16.26
N VAL A 172 -1.69 -10.34 16.21
CA VAL A 172 -0.93 -10.82 17.37
C VAL A 172 0.37 -10.03 17.46
N PRO A 173 0.70 -9.40 18.59
CA PRO A 173 2.00 -8.75 18.78
C PRO A 173 3.12 -9.78 18.76
N VAL A 174 4.23 -9.44 18.13
CA VAL A 174 5.43 -10.29 18.01
C VAL A 174 6.55 -9.72 18.86
N VAL A 175 6.92 -8.46 18.62
CA VAL A 175 8.04 -7.80 19.27
C VAL A 175 7.88 -6.29 19.16
N GLN A 176 8.44 -5.56 20.13
CA GLN A 176 8.69 -4.14 20.01
C GLN A 176 10.18 -3.94 19.74
N ALA A 177 10.52 -3.38 18.58
CA ALA A 177 11.90 -3.08 18.21
C ALA A 177 12.00 -1.58 17.89
N GLY A 178 12.79 -0.89 18.71
CA GLY A 178 12.84 0.56 18.79
C GLY A 178 11.47 1.21 18.98
N ARG A 179 11.02 2.04 18.03
CA ARG A 179 9.76 2.82 18.17
C ARG A 179 8.54 2.13 17.56
N HIS A 180 8.74 0.95 16.98
CA HIS A 180 7.69 0.20 16.32
C HIS A 180 7.35 -1.08 17.08
N GLU A 181 6.06 -1.35 17.16
CA GLU A 181 5.53 -2.66 17.53
C GLU A 181 5.22 -3.42 16.25
N PHE A 182 5.64 -4.69 16.19
CA PHE A 182 5.48 -5.56 15.05
C PHE A 182 4.47 -6.67 15.34
N PHE A 183 3.73 -7.07 14.31
CA PHE A 183 2.60 -7.98 14.43
C PHE A 183 2.55 -8.99 13.27
N ARG A 184 1.86 -10.10 13.55
CA ARG A 184 1.52 -11.15 12.59
C ARG A 184 0.03 -11.38 12.50
N GLU A 185 -0.37 -12.10 11.46
CA GLU A 185 -1.74 -12.62 11.35
C GLU A 185 -2.04 -13.61 12.50
N PRO A 186 -3.24 -13.56 13.10
CA PRO A 186 -3.65 -14.53 14.10
C PRO A 186 -4.05 -15.86 13.44
N THR A 187 -3.84 -16.95 14.17
CA THR A 187 -4.51 -18.23 13.92
C THR A 187 -6.01 -18.12 14.17
N GLY A 188 -6.78 -19.17 13.82
CA GLY A 188 -8.23 -19.20 14.03
C GLY A 188 -8.63 -19.02 15.50
N SER A 189 -7.95 -19.73 16.42
CA SER A 189 -8.18 -19.63 17.86
C SER A 189 -7.75 -18.27 18.42
N GLU A 190 -6.56 -17.78 18.06
CA GLU A 190 -6.08 -16.47 18.50
C GLU A 190 -7.01 -15.34 18.07
N ARG A 191 -7.60 -15.43 16.87
CA ARG A 191 -8.53 -14.41 16.37
C ARG A 191 -9.76 -14.28 17.27
N ALA A 192 -10.31 -15.40 17.75
CA ALA A 192 -11.48 -15.40 18.63
C ALA A 192 -11.15 -14.77 19.99
N GLU A 193 -9.97 -15.06 20.53
CA GLU A 193 -9.53 -14.51 21.82
C GLU A 193 -9.18 -13.03 21.73
N ILE A 194 -8.43 -12.64 20.70
CA ILE A 194 -8.06 -11.25 20.45
C ILE A 194 -9.30 -10.36 20.27
N ALA A 195 -10.34 -10.86 19.60
CA ALA A 195 -11.57 -10.10 19.36
C ALA A 195 -12.33 -9.73 20.65
N LYS A 196 -12.19 -10.55 21.71
CA LYS A 196 -12.80 -10.35 23.04
C LYS A 196 -11.95 -9.50 23.98
N GLY A 197 -10.66 -9.31 23.68
CA GLY A 197 -9.72 -8.63 24.55
C GLY A 197 -10.08 -7.17 24.87
N GLU A 198 -9.80 -6.74 26.10
CA GLU A 198 -10.05 -5.38 26.57
C GLU A 198 -8.80 -4.48 26.49
N TYR A 199 -8.64 -3.80 25.35
CA TYR A 199 -7.46 -2.96 25.11
C TYR A 199 -7.65 -1.51 25.54
N ALA A 200 -6.60 -0.90 26.11
CA ALA A 200 -6.62 0.48 26.59
C ALA A 200 -6.89 1.48 25.44
N GLU A 201 -6.32 1.24 24.28
CA GLU A 201 -6.50 1.98 23.04
C GLU A 201 -7.98 1.99 22.62
N CYS A 202 -8.66 0.85 22.74
CA CYS A 202 -10.08 0.73 22.45
C CYS A 202 -10.94 1.52 23.45
N ARG A 203 -10.61 1.47 24.75
CA ARG A 203 -11.29 2.27 25.78
C ARG A 203 -11.13 3.78 25.53
N ARG A 204 -9.90 4.23 25.21
CA ARG A 204 -9.64 5.64 24.89
C ARG A 204 -10.38 6.09 23.63
N HIS A 205 -10.37 5.26 22.58
CA HIS A 205 -11.12 5.53 21.36
C HIS A 205 -12.64 5.68 21.62
N ALA A 206 -13.22 4.76 22.39
CA ALA A 206 -14.64 4.80 22.75
C ALA A 206 -14.99 6.05 23.58
N LYS A 207 -14.14 6.42 24.54
CA LYS A 207 -14.30 7.65 25.33
C LYS A 207 -14.28 8.89 24.45
N ALA A 208 -13.32 8.98 23.52
CA ALA A 208 -13.20 10.08 22.58
C ALA A 208 -14.41 10.19 21.64
N ALA A 209 -14.94 9.06 21.15
CA ALA A 209 -16.14 9.02 20.31
C ALA A 209 -17.38 9.54 21.06
N LYS A 210 -17.61 9.06 22.29
CA LYS A 210 -18.73 9.51 23.14
C LYS A 210 -18.66 11.01 23.43
N ALA A 211 -17.46 11.54 23.73
CA ALA A 211 -17.25 12.96 23.98
C ALA A 211 -17.60 13.84 22.76
N LYS A 212 -17.26 13.38 21.54
CA LYS A 212 -17.61 14.08 20.29
C LYS A 212 -19.13 14.11 20.06
N THR A 213 -19.83 12.99 20.28
CA THR A 213 -21.28 12.91 20.15
C THR A 213 -22.01 13.77 21.20
N GLY A 214 -21.52 13.80 22.44
CA GLY A 214 -22.07 14.66 23.50
C GLY A 214 -21.96 16.15 23.17
N LYS A 215 -20.80 16.59 22.64
CA LYS A 215 -20.60 17.97 22.17
C LYS A 215 -21.49 18.33 20.97
N ALA A 216 -21.64 17.41 20.01
CA ALA A 216 -22.54 17.62 18.86
C ALA A 216 -24.01 17.77 19.28
N LYS A 217 -24.48 16.95 20.25
CA LYS A 217 -25.83 17.07 20.81
C LYS A 217 -26.04 18.36 21.62
N ALA A 218 -25.02 18.82 22.34
CA ALA A 218 -25.08 20.09 23.08
C ALA A 218 -25.11 21.33 22.16
N GLY A 219 -24.36 21.31 21.04
CA GLY A 219 -24.36 22.37 20.02
C GLY A 219 -25.61 22.39 19.13
N SER A 220 -26.35 21.28 19.05
CA SER A 220 -27.59 21.11 18.27
C SER A 220 -28.85 21.50 19.05
N ARG A 221 -28.76 21.90 20.32
CA ARG A 221 -29.95 22.27 21.11
C ARG A 221 -30.57 23.54 20.48
N PRO A 222 -31.81 23.49 19.96
CA PRO A 222 -32.41 24.66 19.33
C PRO A 222 -32.51 25.77 20.38
N LYS A 223 -32.18 27.01 20.01
CA LYS A 223 -32.42 28.22 20.81
C LYS A 223 -33.93 28.46 20.98
N ARG A 224 -34.66 27.55 21.63
CA ARG A 224 -36.01 27.81 22.16
C ARG A 224 -35.83 28.52 23.49
N HIS A 225 -35.62 29.84 23.44
CA HIS A 225 -36.01 30.81 24.48
C HIS A 225 -35.46 32.20 24.10
N LEU A 226 -36.05 32.85 23.11
CA LEU A 226 -36.10 34.32 23.05
C LEU A 226 -37.18 34.85 22.07
N ALA A 227 -38.36 34.21 22.04
CA ALA A 227 -39.48 34.66 21.23
C ALA A 227 -40.76 34.95 22.04
N ALA A 228 -40.68 34.93 23.38
CA ALA A 228 -41.83 35.21 24.25
C ALA A 228 -41.82 36.62 24.87
N THR A 229 -40.77 37.42 24.69
CA THR A 229 -40.67 38.78 25.26
C THR A 229 -40.97 39.91 24.27
N ARG A 230 -41.21 39.60 23.00
CA ARG A 230 -41.55 40.62 21.98
C ARG A 230 -43.05 40.88 21.79
N LYS A 231 -43.94 40.05 22.34
CA LYS A 231 -45.38 40.22 22.15
C LYS A 231 -46.01 41.20 23.15
N THR A 232 -45.39 41.42 24.31
CA THR A 232 -45.90 42.34 25.34
C THR A 232 -45.57 43.82 25.07
N ALA A 233 -44.56 44.11 24.25
CA ALA A 233 -44.18 45.49 23.91
C ALA A 233 -45.03 46.12 22.79
N ARG A 234 -45.79 45.32 22.03
CA ARG A 234 -46.61 45.81 20.91
C ARG A 234 -48.04 46.18 21.32
N THR A 235 -48.56 45.61 22.41
CA THR A 235 -49.91 45.92 22.92
C THR A 235 -49.97 47.21 23.72
N MET A 236 -48.85 47.69 24.28
CA MET A 236 -48.77 48.98 25.00
C MET A 236 -48.65 50.20 24.08
N ARG A 237 -48.40 50.01 22.77
CA ARG A 237 -48.23 51.11 21.81
C ARG A 237 -49.51 51.47 21.03
N GLN A 238 -50.59 50.73 21.21
CA GLN A 238 -51.89 50.96 20.55
C GLN A 238 -52.99 51.48 21.48
N ALA A 239 -52.73 51.62 22.79
CA ALA A 239 -53.66 52.21 23.75
C ALA A 239 -53.32 53.67 24.14
N GLY A 240 -52.49 54.33 23.33
CA GLY A 240 -52.05 55.72 23.53
C GLY A 240 -52.41 56.65 22.37
N ARG A 241 -53.58 56.46 21.76
CA ARG A 241 -54.28 57.44 20.93
C ARG A 241 -55.73 57.49 21.35
#